data_AF-A0A0J9XH69-F1
#
_entry.id   AF-A0A0J9XH69-F1
#
_cell.length_a   1.000
_cell.length_b   1.000
_cell.length_c   1.000
_cell.angle_alpha   90.00
_cell.angle_beta   90.00
_cell.angle_gamma   90.00
#
_symmetry.space_group_name_H-M   'P 1'
#
loop_
_entity.id
_entity.type
_entity.pdbx_description
1 polymer ?
#
loop_
_entity_poly.entity_id
_entity_poly.type
_entity_poly.pdbx_seq_one_letter_code
_entity_poly.pdbx_strand_id
1 'polypeptide(L)'
;MVSKLVFKGDNKKNKSTRSTKPSSQSAGISKPRSGPKRSSKDVAAAAAEPETVWSSAKNAAQITGPVVLTVTGDDDAPVCIAADAEGTVFTSTNLEFESSPNTDGSTLLIHSSAPTSVQQVFVIAPASFDAPTHDSSAGAASTTTKKVAFKTSNGTYLTADKLGTLSAKATAVGPQQTFTITVLDNGYWSVETVWDKYLTVEKDDGSLSGFTARADGDSVGFQQSFVIRMQTKYIKTLRSANHTSDRYISSAELEAKAGGPLTRDQIKALKRAYKEGRLNEALLDVRQKKKTDTRCY
;
A
#
# COMPACT_ATOMS: atom_id res chain seq x y z
N MET A 1 15.77 22.70 -66.59
CA MET A 1 16.29 22.38 -65.24
C MET A 1 15.16 22.56 -64.25
N VAL A 2 14.68 21.48 -63.64
CA VAL A 2 13.49 21.48 -62.76
C VAL A 2 13.95 21.39 -61.30
N SER A 3 13.46 22.30 -60.47
CA SER A 3 13.77 22.42 -59.04
C SER A 3 13.18 21.26 -58.23
N LYS A 4 13.97 20.69 -57.32
CA LYS A 4 13.62 19.55 -56.47
C LYS A 4 12.55 19.93 -55.43
N LEU A 5 11.45 19.18 -55.38
CA LEU A 5 10.39 19.29 -54.37
C LEU A 5 10.92 18.89 -52.98
N VAL A 6 10.60 19.71 -51.97
CA VAL A 6 10.87 19.44 -50.56
C VAL A 6 9.54 19.09 -49.87
N PHE A 7 9.50 17.95 -49.19
CA PHE A 7 8.33 17.49 -48.46
C PHE A 7 8.27 18.05 -47.04
N LYS A 8 7.05 18.34 -46.58
CA LYS A 8 6.73 18.86 -45.25
C LYS A 8 7.10 17.79 -44.21
N GLY A 9 8.20 17.99 -43.50
CA GLY A 9 8.69 17.08 -42.45
C GLY A 9 10.19 17.19 -42.16
N ASP A 10 10.99 17.79 -43.05
CA ASP A 10 12.44 17.90 -42.86
C ASP A 10 12.84 19.11 -42.01
N ASN A 11 13.13 18.88 -40.72
CA ASN A 11 13.79 19.87 -39.84
C ASN A 11 15.24 19.47 -39.55
N LYS A 12 16.18 20.34 -39.98
CA LYS A 12 17.64 20.22 -39.80
C LYS A 12 18.05 20.22 -38.31
N LYS A 13 19.00 19.35 -37.94
CA LYS A 13 19.67 19.36 -36.62
C LYS A 13 20.89 20.28 -36.62
N ASN A 14 20.92 21.28 -35.72
CA ASN A 14 22.08 22.15 -35.51
C ASN A 14 23.07 21.57 -34.47
N LYS A 15 24.36 21.61 -34.83
CA LYS A 15 25.54 21.18 -34.05
C LYS A 15 26.16 22.43 -33.39
N SER A 16 26.51 22.40 -32.10
CA SER A 16 27.15 23.54 -31.41
C SER A 16 28.48 23.16 -30.76
N THR A 17 29.45 24.06 -30.93
CA THR A 17 30.88 24.03 -30.63
C THR A 17 31.24 24.71 -29.29
N ARG A 18 32.47 24.46 -28.81
CA ARG A 18 33.03 24.76 -27.47
C ARG A 18 34.11 25.86 -27.53
N SER A 19 34.13 26.81 -26.57
CA SER A 19 35.31 27.59 -26.10
C SER A 19 34.88 28.58 -24.97
N THR A 20 35.36 28.47 -23.71
CA THR A 20 36.56 29.05 -23.01
C THR A 20 36.56 30.58 -22.76
N LYS A 21 36.71 30.96 -21.46
CA LYS A 21 36.71 32.31 -20.82
C LYS A 21 38.01 33.13 -21.05
N PRO A 22 38.16 34.41 -20.58
CA PRO A 22 38.44 34.77 -19.15
C PRO A 22 37.93 36.15 -18.62
N SER A 23 37.98 36.30 -17.27
CA SER A 23 38.22 37.48 -16.36
C SER A 23 37.54 38.87 -16.61
N SER A 24 37.09 39.71 -15.67
CA SER A 24 37.34 39.92 -14.22
C SER A 24 36.34 40.96 -13.61
N GLN A 25 36.17 40.88 -12.28
CA GLN A 25 35.88 41.93 -11.27
C GLN A 25 34.49 42.61 -11.08
N SER A 26 34.04 42.45 -9.82
CA SER A 26 33.37 43.40 -8.90
C SER A 26 31.83 43.43 -8.73
N ALA A 27 31.45 43.05 -7.50
CA ALA A 27 30.41 43.54 -6.58
C ALA A 27 28.96 43.79 -7.04
N GLY A 28 28.04 43.00 -6.45
CA GLY A 28 26.82 43.53 -5.82
C GLY A 28 25.46 43.23 -6.47
N ILE A 29 24.63 42.51 -5.70
CA ILE A 29 23.14 42.44 -5.73
C ILE A 29 22.51 41.26 -6.49
N SER A 30 21.59 40.63 -5.75
CA SER A 30 21.05 39.28 -5.80
C SER A 30 19.79 39.14 -6.68
N LYS A 31 19.76 38.12 -7.55
CA LYS A 31 18.52 37.46 -8.06
C LYS A 31 18.74 35.94 -8.22
N PRO A 32 17.70 35.10 -8.02
CA PRO A 32 17.85 33.67 -7.75
C PRO A 32 18.09 32.84 -9.01
N ARG A 33 18.91 31.79 -8.88
CA ARG A 33 19.38 30.93 -9.96
C ARG A 33 18.51 29.69 -10.10
N SER A 34 17.95 29.54 -11.29
CA SER A 34 17.18 28.42 -11.82
C SER A 34 17.88 27.06 -11.68
N GLY A 35 17.12 26.03 -11.30
CA GLY A 35 17.55 24.63 -11.23
C GLY A 35 17.84 23.97 -12.58
N PRO A 36 18.42 22.75 -12.58
CA PRO A 36 18.98 22.12 -13.79
C PRO A 36 17.89 21.49 -14.66
N LYS A 37 17.98 21.80 -15.97
CA LYS A 37 17.16 21.24 -17.06
C LYS A 37 17.43 19.75 -17.25
N ARG A 38 16.39 18.92 -17.11
CA ARG A 38 16.37 17.52 -17.56
C ARG A 38 16.40 17.45 -19.09
N SER A 39 17.34 16.69 -19.64
CA SER A 39 17.48 16.45 -21.07
C SER A 39 16.34 15.58 -21.60
N SER A 40 15.77 16.01 -22.72
CA SER A 40 14.65 15.43 -23.46
C SER A 40 15.00 14.13 -24.21
N LYS A 41 15.42 13.08 -23.48
CA LYS A 41 15.68 11.75 -24.06
C LYS A 41 14.91 10.60 -23.39
N ASP A 42 14.05 10.90 -22.41
CA ASP A 42 13.26 9.91 -21.67
C ASP A 42 11.79 9.79 -22.14
N VAL A 43 11.43 10.30 -23.33
CA VAL A 43 10.02 10.34 -23.81
C VAL A 43 9.73 9.26 -24.87
N ALA A 44 10.54 8.20 -24.97
CA ALA A 44 10.32 7.13 -25.95
C ALA A 44 10.47 5.71 -25.38
N ALA A 45 10.11 5.51 -24.11
CA ALA A 45 10.05 4.18 -23.49
C ALA A 45 8.99 4.08 -22.36
N ALA A 46 7.87 4.78 -22.49
CA ALA A 46 6.79 4.78 -21.50
C ALA A 46 5.42 4.59 -22.18
N ALA A 47 5.10 3.35 -22.53
CA ALA A 47 3.75 2.91 -22.86
C ALA A 47 3.59 1.38 -22.66
N ALA A 48 4.13 0.87 -21.56
CA ALA A 48 3.63 -0.35 -20.95
C ALA A 48 3.28 0.05 -19.52
N GLU A 49 1.98 0.21 -19.25
CA GLU A 49 1.46 0.30 -17.88
C GLU A 49 2.10 -0.85 -17.09
N PRO A 50 2.69 -0.61 -15.90
CA PRO A 50 3.16 -1.72 -15.10
C PRO A 50 1.95 -2.58 -14.78
N GLU A 51 1.93 -3.82 -15.28
CA GLU A 51 0.81 -4.74 -15.08
C GLU A 51 0.42 -4.75 -13.60
N THR A 52 -0.85 -4.46 -13.34
CA THR A 52 -1.37 -4.36 -11.99
C THR A 52 -1.55 -5.76 -11.44
N VAL A 53 -0.47 -6.31 -10.87
CA VAL A 53 -0.45 -7.65 -10.29
C VAL A 53 -1.18 -7.66 -8.95
N TRP A 54 -2.15 -8.57 -8.79
CA TRP A 54 -2.90 -8.81 -7.56
C TRP A 54 -2.38 -10.05 -6.82
N SER A 55 -2.48 -10.03 -5.49
CA SER A 55 -2.01 -11.13 -4.63
C SER A 55 -2.83 -11.23 -3.35
N SER A 56 -2.93 -12.42 -2.75
CA SER A 56 -3.72 -12.65 -1.54
C SER A 56 -2.98 -12.15 -0.30
N ALA A 57 -3.70 -11.47 0.59
CA ALA A 57 -3.18 -11.04 1.88
C ALA A 57 -2.98 -12.26 2.80
N LYS A 58 -1.84 -12.31 3.50
CA LYS A 58 -1.53 -13.37 4.48
C LYS A 58 -1.59 -12.89 5.93
N ASN A 59 -1.25 -11.62 6.16
CA ASN A 59 -1.15 -11.02 7.49
C ASN A 59 -1.88 -9.68 7.53
N ALA A 60 -2.43 -9.28 8.68
CA ALA A 60 -3.28 -8.08 8.76
C ALA A 60 -2.49 -6.79 8.45
N ALA A 61 -1.19 -6.80 8.73
CA ALA A 61 -0.27 -5.72 8.37
C ALA A 61 -0.18 -5.47 6.85
N GLN A 62 -0.40 -6.50 6.02
CA GLN A 62 -0.33 -6.38 4.57
C GLN A 62 -1.51 -5.62 3.99
N ILE A 63 -2.68 -5.72 4.62
CA ILE A 63 -3.95 -5.17 4.12
C ILE A 63 -3.92 -3.65 4.15
N THR A 64 -3.46 -3.04 3.06
CA THR A 64 -3.29 -1.60 2.88
C THR A 64 -3.48 -1.26 1.42
N GLY A 65 -4.07 -0.10 1.14
CA GLY A 65 -4.32 0.35 -0.23
C GLY A 65 -5.56 -0.31 -0.86
N PRO A 66 -5.60 -0.43 -2.19
CA PRO A 66 -6.68 -1.07 -2.93
C PRO A 66 -6.74 -2.57 -2.67
N VAL A 67 -7.95 -3.05 -2.35
CA VAL A 67 -8.29 -4.43 -2.05
C VAL A 67 -9.58 -4.85 -2.76
N VAL A 68 -9.73 -6.15 -2.98
CA VAL A 68 -10.97 -6.79 -3.42
C VAL A 68 -11.34 -7.84 -2.37
N LEU A 69 -12.61 -7.87 -2.00
CA LEU A 69 -13.18 -8.88 -1.12
C LEU A 69 -13.79 -9.97 -1.98
N THR A 70 -13.20 -11.17 -1.99
CA THR A 70 -13.71 -12.32 -2.74
C THR A 70 -14.18 -13.43 -1.82
N VAL A 71 -15.24 -14.14 -2.24
CA VAL A 71 -15.80 -15.33 -1.58
C VAL A 71 -15.90 -16.44 -2.62
N THR A 72 -15.83 -17.68 -2.17
CA THR A 72 -16.09 -18.84 -3.01
C THR A 72 -17.60 -19.00 -3.18
N GLY A 73 -18.08 -18.83 -4.40
CA GLY A 73 -19.48 -19.06 -4.76
C GLY A 73 -19.76 -20.52 -5.10
N ASP A 74 -20.85 -20.73 -5.84
CA ASP A 74 -21.22 -22.03 -6.40
C ASP A 74 -20.17 -22.49 -7.43
N ASP A 75 -19.99 -23.80 -7.55
CA ASP A 75 -19.00 -24.43 -8.44
C ASP A 75 -17.58 -23.86 -8.30
N ASP A 76 -17.25 -23.40 -7.10
CA ASP A 76 -15.95 -22.81 -6.74
C ASP A 76 -15.58 -21.54 -7.52
N ALA A 77 -16.57 -20.89 -8.15
CA ALA A 77 -16.37 -19.65 -8.87
C ALA A 77 -16.14 -18.48 -7.90
N PRO A 78 -15.13 -17.62 -8.15
CA PRO A 78 -14.90 -16.48 -7.27
C PRO A 78 -16.00 -15.43 -7.47
N VAL A 79 -16.59 -14.98 -6.36
CA VAL A 79 -17.57 -13.89 -6.30
C VAL A 79 -16.94 -12.74 -5.53
N CYS A 80 -17.07 -11.51 -6.00
CA CYS A 80 -16.61 -10.32 -5.27
C CYS A 80 -17.76 -9.43 -4.85
N ILE A 81 -17.55 -8.67 -3.78
CA ILE A 81 -18.43 -7.56 -3.41
C ILE A 81 -18.01 -6.33 -4.21
N ALA A 82 -18.99 -5.57 -4.70
CA ALA A 82 -18.81 -4.34 -5.46
C ALA A 82 -19.80 -3.28 -4.98
N ALA A 83 -19.50 -2.01 -5.29
CA ALA A 83 -20.38 -0.89 -4.98
C ALA A 83 -20.50 0.06 -6.18
N ASP A 84 -21.73 0.48 -6.45
CA ASP A 84 -22.04 1.40 -7.55
C ASP A 84 -21.85 2.89 -7.16
N ALA A 85 -21.92 3.78 -8.15
CA ALA A 85 -21.98 5.23 -8.02
C ALA A 85 -23.07 5.72 -7.05
N GLU A 86 -24.22 5.06 -7.04
CA GLU A 86 -25.34 5.41 -6.16
C GLU A 86 -25.15 4.92 -4.71
N GLY A 87 -24.10 4.15 -4.45
CA GLY A 87 -23.84 3.55 -3.14
C GLY A 87 -24.66 2.30 -2.85
N THR A 88 -25.21 1.65 -3.88
CA THR A 88 -25.80 0.32 -3.77
C THR A 88 -24.68 -0.73 -3.78
N VAL A 89 -24.70 -1.65 -2.83
CA VAL A 89 -23.75 -2.75 -2.73
C VAL A 89 -24.34 -3.96 -3.44
N PHE A 90 -23.57 -4.59 -4.30
CA PHE A 90 -23.97 -5.77 -5.07
C PHE A 90 -22.80 -6.74 -5.18
N THR A 91 -23.05 -7.96 -5.61
CA THR A 91 -22.01 -8.96 -5.86
C THR A 91 -21.76 -9.11 -7.36
N SER A 92 -20.52 -9.41 -7.73
CA SER A 92 -20.10 -9.58 -9.12
C SER A 92 -19.30 -10.86 -9.28
N THR A 93 -19.70 -11.67 -10.25
CA THR A 93 -18.99 -12.89 -10.69
C THR A 93 -18.01 -12.62 -11.85
N ASN A 94 -18.01 -11.41 -12.41
CA ASN A 94 -17.12 -11.03 -13.50
C ASN A 94 -15.72 -10.67 -12.95
N LEU A 95 -14.92 -11.69 -12.67
CA LEU A 95 -13.51 -11.57 -12.27
C LEU A 95 -12.63 -12.24 -13.31
N GLU A 96 -11.47 -11.65 -13.58
CA GLU A 96 -10.45 -12.29 -14.39
C GLU A 96 -9.67 -13.29 -13.54
N PHE A 97 -9.55 -14.54 -13.99
CA PHE A 97 -8.72 -15.54 -13.35
C PHE A 97 -8.12 -16.47 -14.41
N GLU A 98 -6.88 -16.88 -14.19
CA GLU A 98 -6.21 -17.86 -15.05
C GLU A 98 -6.55 -19.27 -14.54
N SER A 99 -7.40 -20.01 -15.28
CA SER A 99 -7.60 -21.44 -15.00
C SER A 99 -6.49 -22.23 -15.68
N SER A 100 -5.45 -22.64 -14.94
CA SER A 100 -4.49 -23.60 -15.47
C SER A 100 -5.11 -25.00 -15.51
N PRO A 101 -5.06 -25.73 -16.64
CA PRO A 101 -5.74 -27.02 -16.81
C PRO A 101 -5.14 -28.19 -15.99
N ASN A 102 -4.07 -27.96 -15.22
CA ASN A 102 -3.33 -28.98 -14.46
C ASN A 102 -3.40 -28.79 -12.94
N THR A 103 -4.47 -28.18 -12.43
CA THR A 103 -4.55 -27.78 -11.03
C THR A 103 -5.84 -28.29 -10.41
N ASP A 104 -5.75 -29.48 -9.81
CA ASP A 104 -6.79 -30.02 -8.93
C ASP A 104 -6.87 -29.11 -7.70
N GLY A 105 -7.89 -28.25 -7.65
CA GLY A 105 -8.15 -27.45 -6.47
C GLY A 105 -8.87 -26.14 -6.74
N SER A 106 -10.20 -26.20 -6.67
CA SER A 106 -11.15 -25.13 -6.33
C SER A 106 -10.55 -23.92 -5.59
N THR A 107 -9.75 -24.18 -4.55
CA THR A 107 -9.17 -23.17 -3.66
C THR A 107 -8.16 -22.24 -4.34
N LEU A 108 -7.63 -22.60 -5.51
CA LEU A 108 -6.60 -21.81 -6.20
C LEU A 108 -7.20 -20.72 -7.11
N LEU A 109 -8.43 -20.88 -7.59
CA LEU A 109 -9.08 -19.92 -8.50
C LEU A 109 -9.33 -18.58 -7.79
N ILE A 110 -9.85 -18.61 -6.57
CA ILE A 110 -10.09 -17.41 -5.77
C ILE A 110 -8.79 -16.65 -5.46
N HIS A 111 -7.67 -17.36 -5.30
CA HIS A 111 -6.34 -16.79 -5.10
C HIS A 111 -5.63 -16.38 -6.40
N SER A 112 -6.21 -16.62 -7.58
CA SER A 112 -5.72 -16.09 -8.86
C SER A 112 -6.57 -14.90 -9.35
N SER A 113 -7.78 -14.75 -8.83
CA SER A 113 -8.72 -13.70 -9.24
C SER A 113 -8.16 -12.27 -9.19
N ALA A 114 -8.54 -11.49 -10.20
CA ALA A 114 -8.26 -10.08 -10.36
C ALA A 114 -9.56 -9.32 -10.73
N PRO A 115 -9.73 -8.07 -10.26
CA PRO A 115 -10.89 -7.25 -10.59
C PRO A 115 -10.84 -6.76 -12.03
N THR A 116 -11.99 -6.83 -12.71
CA THR A 116 -12.20 -6.30 -14.07
C THR A 116 -12.72 -4.87 -14.02
N SER A 117 -13.44 -4.50 -12.96
CA SER A 117 -14.09 -3.20 -12.80
C SER A 117 -13.61 -2.45 -11.56
N VAL A 118 -13.55 -1.13 -11.67
CA VAL A 118 -13.22 -0.22 -10.55
C VAL A 118 -14.23 -0.32 -9.41
N GLN A 119 -15.49 -0.70 -9.70
CA GLN A 119 -16.54 -0.87 -8.70
C GLN A 119 -16.29 -2.06 -7.74
N GLN A 120 -15.45 -3.01 -8.14
CA GLN A 120 -15.08 -4.19 -7.34
C GLN A 120 -13.94 -3.89 -6.36
N VAL A 121 -13.33 -2.70 -6.46
CA VAL A 121 -12.14 -2.32 -5.70
C VAL A 121 -12.50 -1.36 -4.58
N PHE A 122 -12.05 -1.69 -3.37
CA PHE A 122 -12.15 -0.84 -2.19
C PHE A 122 -10.76 -0.39 -1.75
N VAL A 123 -10.63 0.80 -1.19
CA VAL A 123 -9.39 1.28 -0.58
C VAL A 123 -9.51 1.17 0.94
N ILE A 124 -8.55 0.51 1.57
CA ILE A 124 -8.48 0.39 3.02
C ILE A 124 -8.16 1.76 3.64
N ALA A 125 -9.11 2.30 4.39
CA ALA A 125 -8.90 3.41 5.29
C ALA A 125 -8.74 2.88 6.73
N PRO A 126 -7.77 3.37 7.52
CA PRO A 126 -7.65 2.98 8.92
C PRO A 126 -8.85 3.54 9.70
N ALA A 127 -9.51 2.69 10.48
CA ALA A 127 -10.69 3.05 11.27
C ALA A 127 -10.41 3.14 12.79
N SER A 128 -9.13 3.06 13.20
CA SER A 128 -8.76 3.24 14.59
C SER A 128 -8.87 4.71 14.99
N PHE A 129 -9.97 5.05 15.66
CA PHE A 129 -10.12 6.26 16.47
C PHE A 129 -9.66 6.04 17.93
N ASP A 130 -9.29 4.82 18.29
CA ASP A 130 -8.73 4.51 19.60
C ASP A 130 -7.47 5.35 19.80
N ALA A 131 -7.59 6.39 20.62
CA ALA A 131 -6.44 7.12 21.15
C ALA A 131 -5.48 6.08 21.75
N PRO A 132 -4.16 6.27 21.67
CA PRO A 132 -3.20 5.34 22.24
C PRO A 132 -3.44 5.29 23.76
N THR A 133 -4.26 4.34 24.20
CA THR A 133 -4.45 4.03 25.61
C THR A 133 -3.12 3.48 26.10
N HIS A 134 -2.56 4.11 27.12
CA HIS A 134 -1.25 3.81 27.71
C HIS A 134 -1.15 2.38 28.31
N ASP A 135 -2.20 1.56 28.18
CA ASP A 135 -2.27 0.15 28.55
C ASP A 135 -2.15 -0.81 27.34
N SER A 136 -2.12 -0.28 26.11
CA SER A 136 -1.71 -1.05 24.95
C SER A 136 -0.19 -1.14 24.97
N SER A 137 0.34 -2.24 25.52
CA SER A 137 1.74 -2.61 25.42
C SER A 137 2.27 -2.30 24.02
N ALA A 138 3.10 -1.27 23.94
CA ALA A 138 3.60 -0.71 22.71
C ALA A 138 4.22 -1.79 21.80
N GLY A 139 3.71 -1.92 20.58
CA GLY A 139 4.52 -2.41 19.45
C GLY A 139 4.11 -3.71 18.77
N ALA A 140 3.06 -4.41 19.21
CA ALA A 140 2.53 -5.54 18.43
C ALA A 140 1.26 -5.10 17.73
N ALA A 141 1.37 -4.58 16.50
CA ALA A 141 0.24 -4.60 15.58
C ALA A 141 -0.28 -6.05 15.59
N SER A 142 -1.50 -6.26 16.08
CA SER A 142 -2.10 -7.60 16.10
C SER A 142 -1.99 -8.15 14.68
N THR A 143 -1.13 -9.15 14.50
CA THR A 143 -0.87 -9.71 13.17
C THR A 143 -2.12 -10.40 12.63
N THR A 144 -3.01 -10.76 13.55
CA THR A 144 -4.24 -11.51 13.35
C THR A 144 -5.45 -10.60 13.10
N THR A 145 -5.54 -9.43 13.75
CA THR A 145 -6.75 -8.58 13.71
C THR A 145 -6.45 -7.12 13.38
N LYS A 146 -7.31 -6.47 12.59
CA LYS A 146 -7.17 -5.05 12.22
C LYS A 146 -8.54 -4.37 12.02
N LYS A 147 -8.72 -3.17 12.58
CA LYS A 147 -9.91 -2.34 12.32
C LYS A 147 -9.71 -1.48 11.07
N VAL A 148 -10.63 -1.57 10.11
CA VAL A 148 -10.56 -0.91 8.80
C VAL A 148 -11.92 -0.34 8.39
N ALA A 149 -11.91 0.62 7.48
CA ALA A 149 -13.07 1.06 6.73
C ALA A 149 -12.80 0.85 5.24
N PHE A 150 -13.79 0.37 4.50
CA PHE A 150 -13.68 0.13 3.06
C PHE A 150 -14.19 1.35 2.30
N LYS A 151 -13.30 2.06 1.63
CA LYS A 151 -13.64 3.23 0.81
C LYS A 151 -13.87 2.79 -0.63
N THR A 152 -15.01 3.14 -1.22
CA THR A 152 -15.30 2.89 -2.64
C THR A 152 -14.50 3.81 -3.55
N SER A 153 -14.51 3.53 -4.85
CA SER A 153 -13.92 4.39 -5.88
C SER A 153 -14.51 5.80 -5.90
N ASN A 154 -15.79 5.94 -5.53
CA ASN A 154 -16.50 7.23 -5.46
C ASN A 154 -16.19 8.01 -4.18
N GLY A 155 -15.39 7.45 -3.30
CA GLY A 155 -14.96 8.07 -2.06
C GLY A 155 -15.96 7.98 -0.91
N THR A 156 -17.01 7.20 -1.07
CA THR A 156 -17.93 6.81 0.00
C THR A 156 -17.40 5.57 0.74
N TYR A 157 -18.01 5.23 1.87
CA TYR A 157 -17.60 4.12 2.72
C TYR A 157 -18.66 3.05 2.79
N LEU A 158 -18.23 1.78 2.73
CA LEU A 158 -19.07 0.64 3.00
C LEU A 158 -19.64 0.76 4.41
N THR A 159 -20.93 0.55 4.53
CA THR A 159 -21.74 0.70 5.74
C THR A 159 -22.55 -0.57 5.88
N ALA A 160 -22.38 -1.25 7.01
CA ALA A 160 -23.33 -2.26 7.42
C ALA A 160 -24.39 -1.58 8.29
N ASP A 161 -25.65 -1.97 8.19
CA ASP A 161 -26.69 -1.59 9.13
C ASP A 161 -26.90 -2.67 10.20
N LYS A 162 -27.58 -2.34 11.30
CA LYS A 162 -27.93 -3.28 12.37
C LYS A 162 -28.75 -4.47 11.87
N LEU A 163 -29.51 -4.29 10.80
CA LEU A 163 -30.32 -5.35 10.16
C LEU A 163 -29.51 -6.21 9.16
N GLY A 164 -28.22 -5.94 8.99
CA GLY A 164 -27.35 -6.68 8.07
C GLY A 164 -27.40 -6.21 6.62
N THR A 165 -28.11 -5.12 6.31
CA THR A 165 -28.09 -4.53 4.96
C THR A 165 -26.80 -3.75 4.71
N LEU A 166 -26.20 -3.94 3.53
CA LEU A 166 -25.00 -3.23 3.10
C LEU A 166 -25.33 -2.04 2.21
N SER A 167 -24.68 -0.92 2.45
CA SER A 167 -24.75 0.27 1.58
C SER A 167 -23.42 1.01 1.55
N ALA A 168 -23.21 1.87 0.56
CA ALA A 168 -21.98 2.64 0.40
C ALA A 168 -22.28 4.12 0.10
N LYS A 169 -23.09 4.75 0.96
CA LYS A 169 -23.52 6.15 0.82
C LYS A 169 -22.81 7.13 1.76
N ALA A 170 -22.19 6.63 2.83
CA ALA A 170 -21.55 7.46 3.84
C ALA A 170 -20.27 8.12 3.30
N THR A 171 -20.08 9.41 3.56
CA THR A 171 -18.87 10.18 3.14
C THR A 171 -17.82 10.27 4.25
N ALA A 172 -18.14 9.78 5.45
CA ALA A 172 -17.27 9.79 6.61
C ALA A 172 -17.25 8.40 7.27
N VAL A 173 -16.15 8.10 7.96
CA VAL A 173 -16.01 6.86 8.73
C VAL A 173 -16.64 7.07 10.10
N GLY A 174 -17.72 6.34 10.37
CA GLY A 174 -18.31 6.18 11.70
C GLY A 174 -18.28 4.72 12.17
N PRO A 175 -18.97 4.40 13.27
CA PRO A 175 -19.05 3.04 13.80
C PRO A 175 -19.60 2.05 12.77
N GLN A 176 -20.65 2.42 12.04
CA GLN A 176 -21.29 1.56 11.04
C GLN A 176 -20.42 1.29 9.79
N GLN A 177 -19.38 2.10 9.58
CA GLN A 177 -18.40 1.97 8.50
C GLN A 177 -17.11 1.29 8.96
N THR A 178 -17.02 0.94 10.24
CA THR A 178 -15.85 0.31 10.85
C THR A 178 -16.05 -1.21 10.86
N PHE A 179 -15.08 -1.92 10.31
CA PHE A 179 -15.07 -3.37 10.25
C PHE A 179 -13.80 -3.91 10.91
N THR A 180 -13.92 -5.00 11.64
CA THR A 180 -12.78 -5.74 12.19
C THR A 180 -12.48 -6.91 11.27
N ILE A 181 -11.31 -6.90 10.64
CA ILE A 181 -10.84 -8.02 9.83
C ILE A 181 -9.96 -8.94 10.69
N THR A 182 -10.23 -10.24 10.63
CA THR A 182 -9.52 -11.26 11.38
C THR A 182 -8.99 -12.34 10.44
N VAL A 183 -7.73 -12.70 10.58
CA VAL A 183 -7.10 -13.83 9.85
C VAL A 183 -7.77 -15.13 10.27
N LEU A 184 -8.21 -15.91 9.28
CA LEU A 184 -8.57 -17.32 9.44
C LEU A 184 -7.46 -18.23 8.90
N ASP A 185 -7.64 -19.52 9.10
CA ASP A 185 -6.77 -20.55 8.54
C ASP A 185 -6.77 -20.52 7.00
N ASN A 186 -5.67 -21.00 6.40
CA ASN A 186 -5.53 -21.19 4.95
C ASN A 186 -5.66 -19.90 4.10
N GLY A 187 -5.45 -18.72 4.68
CA GLY A 187 -5.45 -17.45 3.94
C GLY A 187 -6.84 -16.85 3.72
N TYR A 188 -7.84 -17.34 4.46
CA TYR A 188 -9.15 -16.74 4.57
C TYR A 188 -9.19 -15.66 5.65
N TRP A 189 -10.25 -14.87 5.62
CA TRP A 189 -10.46 -13.70 6.46
C TRP A 189 -11.93 -13.62 6.84
N SER A 190 -12.22 -13.29 8.09
CA SER A 190 -13.57 -12.90 8.50
C SER A 190 -13.63 -11.39 8.62
N VAL A 191 -14.78 -10.83 8.25
CA VAL A 191 -15.05 -9.40 8.33
C VAL A 191 -16.21 -9.22 9.29
N GLU A 192 -15.91 -8.69 10.47
CA GLU A 192 -16.86 -8.46 11.55
C GLU A 192 -17.29 -6.98 11.57
N THR A 193 -18.56 -6.76 11.85
CA THR A 193 -19.18 -5.43 12.03
C THR A 193 -19.17 -5.01 13.50
N VAL A 194 -19.52 -3.74 13.78
CA VAL A 194 -19.64 -3.24 15.17
C VAL A 194 -20.78 -3.92 15.97
N TRP A 195 -21.64 -4.71 15.33
CA TRP A 195 -22.72 -5.44 16.00
C TRP A 195 -22.39 -6.91 16.27
N ASP A 196 -21.11 -7.29 16.26
CA ASP A 196 -20.64 -8.67 16.44
C ASP A 196 -21.27 -9.63 15.41
N LYS A 197 -21.54 -9.11 14.20
CA LYS A 197 -22.05 -9.85 13.04
C LYS A 197 -21.01 -9.89 11.94
N TYR A 198 -21.04 -10.96 11.17
CA TYR A 198 -20.10 -11.19 10.07
C TYR A 198 -20.72 -10.85 8.72
N LEU A 199 -19.88 -10.29 7.86
CA LEU A 199 -20.16 -10.15 6.44
C LEU A 199 -20.42 -11.55 5.86
N THR A 200 -21.46 -11.68 5.04
CA THR A 200 -21.93 -12.93 4.46
C THR A 200 -22.26 -12.69 2.99
N VAL A 201 -21.85 -13.61 2.12
CA VAL A 201 -22.34 -13.66 0.74
C VAL A 201 -23.19 -14.91 0.60
N GLU A 202 -24.49 -14.72 0.45
CA GLU A 202 -25.46 -15.80 0.30
C GLU A 202 -25.98 -15.87 -1.13
N LYS A 203 -26.49 -17.05 -1.51
CA LYS A 203 -27.13 -17.24 -2.81
C LYS A 203 -28.50 -16.60 -2.82
N ASP A 204 -28.78 -15.80 -3.83
CA ASP A 204 -30.06 -15.16 -4.06
C ASP A 204 -30.39 -15.21 -5.55
N ASP A 205 -31.31 -16.10 -5.92
CA ASP A 205 -31.74 -16.30 -7.31
C ASP A 205 -32.44 -15.05 -7.90
N GLY A 206 -32.83 -14.08 -7.06
CA GLY A 206 -33.37 -12.79 -7.49
C GLY A 206 -32.31 -11.75 -7.86
N SER A 207 -31.04 -11.99 -7.54
CA SER A 207 -29.94 -11.06 -7.82
C SER A 207 -29.35 -11.29 -9.20
N LEU A 208 -28.90 -10.22 -9.86
CA LEU A 208 -28.26 -10.27 -11.19
C LEU A 208 -27.02 -11.18 -11.23
N SER A 209 -26.37 -11.38 -10.10
CA SER A 209 -25.19 -12.24 -9.97
C SER A 209 -25.49 -13.61 -9.38
N GLY A 210 -26.74 -13.88 -8.97
CA GLY A 210 -27.12 -15.06 -8.21
C GLY A 210 -26.71 -15.03 -6.73
N PHE A 211 -26.07 -13.95 -6.27
CA PHE A 211 -25.63 -13.77 -4.88
C PHE A 211 -26.07 -12.43 -4.33
N THR A 212 -26.17 -12.32 -3.01
CA THR A 212 -26.39 -11.07 -2.29
C THR A 212 -25.44 -10.96 -1.11
N ALA A 213 -24.93 -9.75 -0.87
CA ALA A 213 -24.01 -9.49 0.23
C ALA A 213 -24.77 -8.88 1.41
N ARG A 214 -24.63 -9.50 2.58
CA ARG A 214 -25.26 -9.08 3.84
C ARG A 214 -24.25 -9.07 4.97
N ALA A 215 -24.64 -8.59 6.13
CA ALA A 215 -23.82 -8.47 7.33
C ALA A 215 -24.56 -8.91 8.60
N ASP A 216 -25.37 -9.95 8.50
CA ASP A 216 -26.17 -10.56 9.57
C ASP A 216 -25.68 -11.96 9.97
N GLY A 217 -24.48 -12.38 9.56
CA GLY A 217 -23.92 -13.67 9.93
C GLY A 217 -23.61 -13.75 11.43
N ASP A 218 -24.14 -14.77 12.12
CA ASP A 218 -23.89 -14.97 13.56
C ASP A 218 -22.55 -15.66 13.85
N SER A 219 -22.08 -16.49 12.92
CA SER A 219 -20.87 -17.31 13.09
C SER A 219 -20.07 -17.36 11.80
N VAL A 220 -18.75 -17.54 11.92
CA VAL A 220 -17.87 -17.68 10.76
C VAL A 220 -18.03 -19.08 10.17
N GLY A 221 -18.69 -19.15 9.01
CA GLY A 221 -18.78 -20.35 8.17
C GLY A 221 -18.15 -20.13 6.79
N PHE A 222 -18.52 -20.97 5.84
CA PHE A 222 -18.01 -20.92 4.47
C PHE A 222 -18.38 -19.60 3.77
N GLN A 223 -19.63 -19.15 3.90
CA GLN A 223 -20.15 -17.92 3.26
C GLN A 223 -19.63 -16.62 3.93
N GLN A 224 -19.02 -16.74 5.11
CA GLN A 224 -18.41 -15.64 5.87
C GLN A 224 -16.88 -15.64 5.76
N SER A 225 -16.31 -16.56 4.97
CA SER A 225 -14.88 -16.70 4.75
C SER A 225 -14.47 -16.01 3.45
N PHE A 226 -13.73 -14.90 3.58
CA PHE A 226 -13.30 -14.07 2.46
C PHE A 226 -11.83 -14.27 2.15
N VAL A 227 -11.45 -14.14 0.89
CA VAL A 227 -10.07 -13.92 0.47
C VAL A 227 -9.91 -12.44 0.16
N ILE A 228 -8.95 -11.79 0.82
CA ILE A 228 -8.65 -10.39 0.57
C ILE A 228 -7.52 -10.32 -0.45
N ARG A 229 -7.84 -9.87 -1.67
CA ARG A 229 -6.88 -9.64 -2.75
C ARG A 229 -6.37 -8.21 -2.67
N MET A 230 -5.08 -8.00 -2.82
CA MET A 230 -4.45 -6.69 -2.73
C MET A 230 -3.44 -6.44 -3.85
N GLN A 231 -3.31 -5.17 -4.26
CA GLN A 231 -2.38 -4.81 -5.32
C GLN A 231 -0.93 -4.93 -4.83
N THR A 232 -0.11 -5.70 -5.56
CA THR A 232 1.25 -6.13 -5.15
C THR A 232 2.20 -4.97 -4.84
N LYS A 233 2.00 -3.79 -5.46
CA LYS A 233 2.81 -2.60 -5.20
C LYS A 233 2.78 -2.15 -3.73
N TYR A 234 1.67 -2.41 -3.03
CA TYR A 234 1.50 -2.07 -1.61
C TYR A 234 2.06 -3.12 -0.64
N ILE A 235 2.32 -4.35 -1.12
CA ILE A 235 3.03 -5.37 -0.33
C ILE A 235 4.53 -5.03 -0.24
N LYS A 236 5.13 -4.61 -1.36
CA LYS A 236 6.57 -4.33 -1.44
C LYS A 236 6.98 -3.16 -0.53
N THR A 237 6.14 -2.13 -0.41
CA THR A 237 6.39 -0.97 0.46
C THR A 237 6.51 -1.34 1.95
N LEU A 238 5.79 -2.36 2.43
CA LEU A 238 5.92 -2.85 3.82
C LEU A 238 7.25 -3.58 4.04
N ARG A 239 7.70 -4.36 3.05
CA ARG A 239 9.03 -4.98 3.09
C ARG A 239 10.13 -3.93 3.05
N SER A 240 10.00 -2.90 2.22
CA SER A 240 10.98 -1.80 2.12
C SER A 240 11.02 -0.91 3.37
N ALA A 241 9.90 -0.73 4.06
CA ALA A 241 9.83 -0.02 5.34
C ALA A 241 10.53 -0.80 6.45
N ASN A 242 10.37 -2.13 6.48
CA ASN A 242 11.04 -3.01 7.44
C ASN A 242 12.53 -3.26 7.11
N HIS A 243 12.94 -3.10 5.85
CA HIS A 243 14.34 -3.19 5.40
C HIS A 243 15.13 -1.87 5.53
N THR A 244 14.68 -0.88 6.33
CA THR A 244 15.59 0.21 6.70
C THR A 244 16.82 -0.30 7.43
N SER A 245 16.74 -1.44 8.11
CA SER A 245 17.87 -2.11 8.78
C SER A 245 18.95 -2.63 7.83
N ASP A 246 18.66 -2.80 6.53
CA ASP A 246 19.63 -3.30 5.53
C ASP A 246 20.20 -2.21 4.62
N ARG A 247 19.79 -0.94 4.79
CA ARG A 247 20.47 0.15 4.10
C ARG A 247 21.89 0.29 4.66
N TYR A 248 22.87 0.26 3.78
CA TYR A 248 24.25 0.57 4.12
C TYR A 248 24.34 1.98 4.73
N ILE A 249 24.55 2.05 6.05
CA ILE A 249 24.77 3.32 6.74
C ILE A 249 26.24 3.75 6.56
N SER A 250 26.44 4.96 6.03
CA SER A 250 27.79 5.52 5.84
C SER A 250 28.40 5.92 7.20
N SER A 251 29.74 5.93 7.29
CA SER A 251 30.43 6.40 8.51
C SER A 251 30.14 7.88 8.80
N ALA A 252 30.05 8.71 7.76
CA ALA A 252 29.74 10.13 7.89
C ALA A 252 28.33 10.36 8.48
N GLU A 253 27.35 9.53 8.11
CA GLU A 253 25.99 9.60 8.66
C GLU A 253 25.97 9.21 10.15
N LEU A 254 26.78 8.23 10.56
CA LEU A 254 26.93 7.85 11.97
C LEU A 254 27.58 8.96 12.80
N GLU A 255 28.58 9.66 12.25
CA GLU A 255 29.24 10.79 12.92
C GLU A 255 28.30 11.99 13.07
N ALA A 256 27.53 12.31 12.02
CA ALA A 256 26.49 13.34 12.08
C ALA A 256 25.43 13.01 13.16
N LYS A 257 24.98 11.74 13.21
CA LYS A 257 24.05 11.27 14.24
C LYS A 257 24.67 11.24 15.64
N ALA A 258 25.96 10.94 15.77
CA ALA A 258 26.63 10.93 17.08
C ALA A 258 27.02 12.33 17.58
N GLY A 259 26.90 13.37 16.74
CA GLY A 259 27.23 14.75 17.10
C GLY A 259 28.73 15.02 17.16
N GLY A 260 29.53 14.34 16.33
CA GLY A 260 30.98 14.60 16.21
C GLY A 260 31.76 13.40 15.68
N PRO A 261 33.09 13.56 15.49
CA PRO A 261 33.93 12.49 14.94
C PRO A 261 33.88 11.25 15.83
N LEU A 262 33.92 10.08 15.20
CA LEU A 262 33.87 8.77 15.87
C LEU A 262 35.15 8.00 15.57
N THR A 263 35.60 7.19 16.53
CA THR A 263 36.71 6.27 16.29
C THR A 263 36.26 5.09 15.43
N ARG A 264 37.21 4.43 14.75
CA ARG A 264 36.93 3.27 13.89
C ARG A 264 36.16 2.16 14.62
N ASP A 265 36.47 1.93 15.90
CA ASP A 265 35.80 0.93 16.73
C ASP A 265 34.37 1.33 17.09
N GLN A 266 34.13 2.62 17.38
CA GLN A 266 32.78 3.15 17.60
C GLN A 266 31.92 3.03 16.33
N ILE A 267 32.49 3.32 15.16
CA ILE A 267 31.80 3.14 13.87
C ILE A 267 31.44 1.67 13.65
N LYS A 268 32.36 0.74 13.94
CA LYS A 268 32.10 -0.70 13.81
C LYS A 268 31.00 -1.17 14.77
N ALA A 269 31.02 -0.70 16.02
CA ALA A 269 29.99 -0.97 17.03
C ALA A 269 28.63 -0.42 16.62
N LEU A 270 28.56 0.83 16.12
CA LEU A 270 27.33 1.45 15.66
C LEU A 270 26.78 0.79 14.39
N LYS A 271 27.64 0.35 13.47
CA LYS A 271 27.23 -0.45 12.30
C LYS A 271 26.68 -1.81 12.70
N ARG A 272 27.20 -2.42 13.77
CA ARG A 272 26.64 -3.66 14.33
C ARG A 272 25.29 -3.41 15.01
N ALA A 273 25.21 -2.39 15.86
CA ALA A 273 23.95 -1.97 16.51
C ALA A 273 22.87 -1.58 15.49
N TYR A 274 23.27 -1.03 14.34
CA TYR A 274 22.37 -0.75 13.22
C TYR A 274 21.73 -2.02 12.66
N LYS A 275 22.53 -3.07 12.43
CA LYS A 275 22.04 -4.37 11.97
C LYS A 275 21.15 -5.05 12.99
N GLU A 276 21.44 -4.85 14.28
CA GLU A 276 20.69 -5.41 15.41
C GLU A 276 19.45 -4.56 15.79
N GLY A 277 19.20 -3.42 15.11
CA GLY A 277 18.05 -2.54 15.36
C GLY A 277 18.16 -1.65 16.61
N ARG A 278 19.31 -1.67 17.32
CA ARG A 278 19.56 -0.91 18.57
C ARG A 278 20.44 0.34 18.35
N LEU A 279 20.32 0.99 17.19
CA LEU A 279 21.17 2.14 16.84
C LEU A 279 21.03 3.30 17.83
N ASN A 280 19.80 3.64 18.23
CA ASN A 280 19.53 4.81 19.05
C ASN A 280 20.11 4.68 20.47
N GLU A 281 20.02 3.49 21.05
CA GLU A 281 20.63 3.17 22.35
C GLU A 281 22.15 3.30 22.29
N ALA A 282 22.78 2.67 21.29
CA ALA A 282 24.23 2.73 21.11
C ALA A 282 24.73 4.16 20.84
N LEU A 283 23.94 5.00 20.15
CA LEU A 283 24.27 6.42 19.96
C LEU A 283 24.21 7.21 21.27
N LEU A 284 23.25 6.90 22.16
CA LEU A 284 23.16 7.51 23.48
C LEU A 284 24.36 7.13 24.35
N ASP A 285 24.76 5.86 24.35
CA ASP A 285 25.94 5.39 25.08
C ASP A 285 27.23 6.11 24.62
N VAL A 286 27.39 6.28 23.30
CA VAL A 286 28.53 6.99 22.74
C VAL A 286 28.51 8.48 23.12
N ARG A 287 27.34 9.12 23.11
CA ARG A 287 27.18 10.52 23.53
C ARG A 287 27.41 10.70 25.03
N GLN A 288 26.95 9.77 25.85
CA GLN A 288 27.16 9.78 27.30
C GLN A 288 28.64 9.61 27.64
N LYS A 289 29.33 8.66 26.98
CA LYS A 289 30.78 8.48 27.15
C LYS A 289 31.59 9.70 26.71
N LYS A 290 31.10 10.49 25.74
CA LYS A 290 31.72 11.76 25.32
C LYS A 290 31.48 12.90 26.32
N LYS A 291 30.42 12.83 27.14
CA LYS A 291 30.21 13.75 28.26
C LYS A 291 31.07 13.31 29.44
N THR A 292 32.34 13.65 29.40
CA THR A 292 33.14 13.75 30.62
C THR A 292 32.67 14.95 31.42
N ASP A 293 32.19 14.69 32.64
CA ASP A 293 31.83 15.70 33.62
C ASP A 293 33.10 16.44 34.07
N THR A 294 33.33 17.61 33.49
CA THR A 294 34.40 18.53 33.89
C THR A 294 33.85 19.62 34.80
N ARG A 295 33.30 19.21 35.95
CA ARG A 295 33.09 20.02 37.17
C ARG A 295 32.90 19.03 38.33
N CYS A 296 33.71 18.98 39.38
CA CYS A 296 34.12 20.07 40.25
C CYS A 296 35.46 19.73 40.95
N TYR A 297 36.38 20.71 41.00
CA TYR A 297 37.28 20.96 42.13
C TYR A 297 36.93 22.35 42.66
#